data_AF-A0A1Z8UZH7-F1
#
_entry.id   AF-A0A1Z8UZH7-F1
#
_cell.length_a   1.000
_cell.length_b   1.000
_cell.length_c   1.000
_cell.angle_alpha   90.00
_cell.angle_beta   90.00
_cell.angle_gamma   90.00
#
_symmetry.space_group_name_H-M   'P 1'
#
loop_
_entity.id
_entity.type
_entity.pdbx_description
1 polymer ?
#
loop_
_entity_poly.entity_id
_entity_poly.type
_entity_poly.pdbx_seq_one_letter_code
_entity_poly.pdbx_strand_id
1 'polypeptide(L)'
;TGEKWRRGRIRIKELLQQGVSAIDSEVIVKGWIRTSRSAEKGAIMFVELTDGSTVKGLQLVATMATTIGSQELANCGGVGASLSAVGKVVKCDGGKTPIEVQVYKVSAVTDVAWYDVQRRERREEKGLKKQMSREERKERSKERREK
;
A
#
# COMPACT_ATOMS: atom_id res chain seq x y z
N THR A 1 30.12 -27.53 -8.21
CA THR A 1 29.15 -27.09 -7.19
C THR A 1 28.79 -25.64 -7.47
N GLY A 2 27.68 -25.42 -8.19
CA GLY A 2 27.35 -24.10 -8.75
C GLY A 2 27.04 -23.06 -7.68
N GLU A 3 27.73 -21.93 -7.73
CA GLU A 3 27.36 -20.73 -6.98
C GLU A 3 25.92 -20.37 -7.35
N LYS A 4 25.00 -20.61 -6.40
CA LYS A 4 23.62 -20.17 -6.55
C LYS A 4 23.62 -18.64 -6.60
N TRP A 5 23.02 -18.09 -7.66
CA TRP A 5 22.70 -16.66 -7.79
C TRP A 5 22.16 -16.11 -6.45
N ARG A 6 22.97 -15.29 -5.77
CA ARG A 6 22.53 -14.60 -4.56
C ARG A 6 21.49 -13.56 -4.97
N ARG A 7 20.26 -13.73 -4.50
CA ARG A 7 19.21 -12.72 -4.68
C ARG A 7 19.56 -11.51 -3.81
N GLY A 8 19.68 -10.33 -4.41
CA GLY A 8 19.86 -9.06 -3.68
C GLY A 8 18.60 -8.57 -2.96
N ARG A 9 17.66 -9.47 -2.64
CA ARG A 9 16.42 -9.19 -1.90
C ARG A 9 15.93 -10.44 -1.19
N ILE A 10 15.19 -10.28 -0.10
CA ILE A 10 14.41 -11.35 0.52
C ILE A 10 13.00 -11.39 -0.12
N ARG A 11 12.41 -12.59 -0.27
CA ARG A 11 11.00 -12.70 -0.67
C ARG A 11 10.08 -12.42 0.51
N ILE A 12 8.91 -11.85 0.24
CA ILE A 12 7.95 -11.52 1.32
C ILE A 12 7.50 -12.78 2.06
N LYS A 13 7.26 -13.89 1.35
CA LYS A 13 6.95 -15.18 1.99
C LYS A 13 8.02 -15.63 2.98
N GLU A 14 9.29 -15.52 2.61
CA GLU A 14 10.43 -15.96 3.43
C GLU A 14 10.55 -15.07 4.67
N LEU A 15 10.46 -13.74 4.51
CA LEU A 15 10.50 -12.80 5.63
C LEU A 15 9.34 -13.01 6.60
N LEU A 16 8.11 -13.18 6.10
CA LEU A 16 6.94 -13.44 6.94
C LEU A 16 6.99 -14.82 7.64
N GLN A 17 7.69 -15.80 7.05
CA GLN A 17 7.93 -17.10 7.69
C GLN A 17 8.94 -17.01 8.83
N GLN A 18 9.97 -16.16 8.70
CA GLN A 18 10.89 -15.86 9.81
C GLN A 18 10.15 -15.14 10.94
N GLY A 19 9.27 -14.18 10.59
CA GLY A 19 8.44 -13.48 11.56
C GLY A 19 9.30 -12.78 12.61
N VAL A 20 9.01 -13.03 13.90
CA VAL A 20 9.70 -12.37 15.03
C VAL A 20 11.21 -12.62 15.02
N SER A 21 11.69 -13.73 14.46
CA SER A 21 13.14 -14.01 14.39
C SER A 21 13.90 -13.09 13.43
N ALA A 22 13.18 -12.34 12.57
CA ALA A 22 13.77 -11.38 11.65
C ALA A 22 13.88 -9.96 12.25
N ILE A 23 13.36 -9.72 13.45
CA ILE A 23 13.44 -8.40 14.09
C ILE A 23 14.90 -7.94 14.18
N ASP A 24 15.10 -6.64 14.01
CA ASP A 24 16.39 -5.96 13.94
C ASP A 24 17.25 -6.24 12.70
N SER A 25 16.84 -7.15 11.80
CA SER A 25 17.53 -7.34 10.53
C SER A 25 17.25 -6.20 9.54
N GLU A 26 18.25 -5.88 8.72
CA GLU A 26 18.07 -5.05 7.54
C GLU A 26 17.68 -5.90 6.34
N VAL A 27 16.66 -5.46 5.61
CA VAL A 27 16.11 -6.20 4.46
C VAL A 27 15.92 -5.29 3.27
N ILE A 28 16.13 -5.89 2.09
CA ILE A 28 15.69 -5.33 0.82
C ILE A 28 14.50 -6.15 0.36
N VAL A 29 13.36 -5.48 0.17
CA VAL A 29 12.12 -6.08 -0.33
C VAL A 29 11.67 -5.37 -1.60
N LYS A 30 11.12 -6.12 -2.54
CA LYS A 30 10.62 -5.60 -3.82
C LYS A 30 9.28 -6.22 -4.15
N GLY A 31 8.38 -5.44 -4.72
CA GLY A 31 7.03 -5.89 -5.06
C GLY A 31 6.15 -4.74 -5.53
N TRP A 32 4.84 -4.92 -5.46
CA TRP A 32 3.82 -3.95 -5.84
C TRP A 32 3.01 -3.50 -4.63
N ILE A 33 2.58 -2.24 -4.62
CA ILE A 33 1.68 -1.70 -3.61
C ILE A 33 0.31 -2.37 -3.76
N ARG A 34 -0.10 -3.16 -2.78
CA ARG A 34 -1.45 -3.73 -2.69
C ARG A 34 -2.42 -2.70 -2.11
N THR A 35 -2.03 -2.06 -1.01
CA THR A 35 -2.76 -0.95 -0.40
C THR A 35 -1.77 0.08 0.15
N SER A 36 -2.19 1.33 0.25
CA SER A 36 -1.43 2.38 0.92
C SER A 36 -2.37 3.34 1.64
N ARG A 37 -1.91 3.92 2.74
CA ARG A 37 -2.62 4.96 3.50
C ARG A 37 -1.62 5.90 4.16
N SER A 38 -1.97 7.19 4.24
CA SER A 38 -1.22 8.19 5.00
C SER A 38 -1.83 8.35 6.40
N ALA A 39 -0.99 8.67 7.37
CA ALA A 39 -1.36 9.06 8.73
C ALA A 39 -0.65 10.36 9.12
N GLU A 40 -0.99 10.91 10.29
CA GLU A 40 -0.32 12.09 10.86
C GLU A 40 -0.18 13.26 9.86
N LYS A 41 -1.30 13.63 9.21
CA LYS A 41 -1.35 14.68 8.17
C LYS A 41 -0.36 14.46 7.02
N GLY A 42 -0.04 13.21 6.71
CA GLY A 42 0.87 12.84 5.63
C GLY A 42 2.31 12.62 6.07
N ALA A 43 2.64 12.75 7.36
CA ALA A 43 4.00 12.54 7.86
C ALA A 43 4.45 11.07 7.80
N ILE A 44 3.51 10.13 7.91
CA ILE A 44 3.79 8.69 7.87
C ILE A 44 2.96 8.05 6.77
N MET A 45 3.61 7.21 5.94
CA MET A 45 2.94 6.36 4.97
C MET A 45 3.04 4.90 5.37
N PHE A 46 1.88 4.24 5.40
CA PHE A 46 1.76 2.79 5.52
C PHE A 46 1.50 2.20 4.15
N VAL A 47 2.31 1.24 3.75
CA VAL A 47 2.23 0.58 2.45
C VAL A 47 2.19 -0.93 2.65
N GLU A 48 1.15 -1.58 2.17
CA GLU A 48 1.10 -3.04 2.10
C GLU A 48 1.72 -3.49 0.77
N LEU A 49 2.91 -4.07 0.83
CA LEU A 49 3.67 -4.58 -0.32
C LEU A 49 3.37 -6.06 -0.56
N THR A 50 3.26 -6.46 -1.83
CA THR A 50 3.12 -7.87 -2.24
C THR A 50 4.08 -8.19 -3.39
N ASP A 51 4.69 -9.37 -3.41
CA ASP A 51 5.59 -9.82 -4.49
C ASP A 51 5.09 -11.10 -5.19
N GLY A 52 3.86 -11.52 -4.87
CA GLY A 52 3.23 -12.72 -5.41
C GLY A 52 3.69 -14.04 -4.78
N SER A 53 4.70 -14.02 -3.89
CA SER A 53 5.20 -15.25 -3.26
C SER A 53 4.25 -15.82 -2.19
N THR A 54 3.34 -15.00 -1.67
CA THR A 54 2.32 -15.37 -0.69
C THR A 54 1.10 -14.46 -0.82
N VAL A 55 -0.05 -14.90 -0.32
CA VAL A 55 -1.29 -14.10 -0.29
C VAL A 55 -1.19 -12.96 0.73
N LYS A 56 -0.40 -13.13 1.79
CA LYS A 56 -0.22 -12.14 2.86
C LYS A 56 0.67 -10.98 2.39
N GLY A 57 0.24 -9.74 2.57
CA GLY A 57 1.07 -8.55 2.34
C GLY A 57 2.07 -8.31 3.47
N LEU A 58 3.15 -7.60 3.15
CA LEU A 58 4.11 -7.06 4.11
C LEU A 58 3.79 -5.59 4.36
N GLN A 59 3.64 -5.18 5.62
CA GLN A 59 3.50 -3.76 5.96
C GLN A 59 4.88 -3.08 5.93
N LEU A 60 4.98 -2.01 5.17
CA LEU A 60 6.06 -1.04 5.18
C LEU A 60 5.56 0.23 5.85
N VAL A 61 6.42 0.85 6.66
CA VAL A 61 6.16 2.13 7.30
C VAL A 61 7.27 3.09 6.89
N ALA A 62 6.92 4.20 6.26
CA ALA A 62 7.85 5.21 5.80
C ALA A 62 7.52 6.56 6.44
N THR A 63 8.47 7.12 7.18
CA THR A 63 8.39 8.50 7.70
C THR A 63 8.90 9.46 6.63
N MET A 64 8.03 10.35 6.14
CA MET A 64 8.28 11.16 4.95
C MET A 64 9.47 12.10 5.10
N ALA A 65 9.71 12.60 6.31
CA ALA A 65 10.81 13.52 6.61
C ALA A 65 12.20 12.84 6.58
N THR A 66 12.28 11.53 6.84
CA THR A 66 13.56 10.82 7.00
C THR A 66 13.82 9.77 5.94
N THR A 67 12.78 9.32 5.23
CA THR A 67 12.91 8.27 4.21
C THR A 67 13.50 8.84 2.93
N ILE A 68 14.64 8.30 2.49
CA ILE A 68 15.23 8.62 1.19
C ILE A 68 14.30 8.10 0.09
N GLY A 69 13.91 8.97 -0.84
CA GLY A 69 12.95 8.63 -1.90
C GLY A 69 11.48 8.76 -1.49
N SER A 70 11.19 9.40 -0.35
CA SER A 70 9.82 9.64 0.11
C SER A 70 8.95 10.39 -0.92
N GLN A 71 9.52 11.39 -1.60
CA GLN A 71 8.80 12.13 -2.64
C GLN A 71 8.42 11.25 -3.84
N GLU A 72 9.29 10.31 -4.20
CA GLU A 72 9.03 9.33 -5.26
C GLU A 72 7.92 8.36 -4.84
N LEU A 73 7.94 7.90 -3.59
CA LEU A 73 6.86 7.09 -3.02
C LEU A 73 5.52 7.84 -2.99
N ALA A 74 5.51 9.14 -2.68
CA ALA A 74 4.29 9.94 -2.68
C ALA A 74 3.70 10.11 -4.09
N ASN A 75 4.56 10.19 -5.10
CA ASN A 75 4.17 10.50 -6.47
C ASN A 75 4.02 9.27 -7.37
N CYS A 76 4.31 8.06 -6.88
CA CYS A 76 4.33 6.85 -7.70
C CYS A 76 2.96 6.36 -8.22
N GLY A 77 1.86 7.07 -7.92
CA GLY A 77 0.50 6.66 -8.29
C GLY A 77 -0.09 5.54 -7.40
N GLY A 78 0.52 5.27 -6.25
CA GLY A 78 -0.08 4.43 -5.20
C GLY A 78 -0.30 2.97 -5.60
N VAL A 79 -1.56 2.49 -5.52
CA VAL A 79 -1.87 1.06 -5.66
C VAL A 79 -1.48 0.56 -7.06
N GLY A 80 -0.73 -0.55 -7.11
CA GLY A 80 -0.18 -1.10 -8.33
C GLY A 80 1.24 -0.63 -8.65
N ALA A 81 1.74 0.44 -7.99
CA ALA A 81 3.10 0.90 -8.18
C ALA A 81 4.11 -0.17 -7.74
N SER A 82 5.18 -0.32 -8.52
CA SER A 82 6.29 -1.22 -8.17
C SER A 82 7.29 -0.49 -7.27
N LEU A 83 7.68 -1.10 -6.15
CA LEU A 83 8.64 -0.53 -5.20
C LEU A 83 9.85 -1.44 -4.98
N SER A 84 10.98 -0.80 -4.70
CA SER A 84 12.14 -1.39 -4.02
C SER A 84 12.35 -0.63 -2.72
N ALA A 85 12.20 -1.31 -1.58
CA ALA A 85 12.34 -0.71 -0.26
C ALA A 85 13.47 -1.37 0.52
N VAL A 86 14.23 -0.55 1.24
CA VAL A 86 15.26 -0.95 2.20
C VAL A 86 14.84 -0.42 3.56
N GLY A 87 14.89 -1.30 4.57
CA GLY A 87 14.45 -0.94 5.90
C GLY A 87 14.84 -1.96 6.96
N LYS A 88 14.52 -1.60 8.19
CA LYS A 88 14.74 -2.43 9.38
C LYS A 88 13.45 -3.15 9.74
N VAL A 89 13.53 -4.44 9.99
CA VAL A 89 12.40 -5.24 10.47
C VAL A 89 12.13 -4.93 11.93
N VAL A 90 10.89 -4.60 12.26
CA VAL A 90 10.46 -4.32 13.64
C VAL A 90 9.20 -5.10 13.97
N LYS A 91 8.90 -5.19 15.26
CA LYS A 91 7.62 -5.73 15.72
C LYS A 91 6.49 -4.83 15.22
N CYS A 92 5.43 -5.43 14.69
CA CYS A 92 4.26 -4.67 14.28
C CYS A 92 3.32 -4.43 15.48
N ASP A 93 2.98 -3.16 15.72
CA ASP A 93 2.00 -2.80 16.75
C ASP A 93 0.58 -2.85 16.18
N GLY A 94 -0.16 -3.90 16.55
CA GLY A 94 -1.58 -4.05 16.22
C GLY A 94 -1.88 -4.41 14.74
N GLY A 95 -0.88 -4.83 13.97
CA GLY A 95 -1.06 -5.28 12.58
C GLY A 95 -1.51 -6.73 12.43
N LYS A 96 -1.89 -7.09 11.19
CA LYS A 96 -2.30 -8.46 10.82
C LYS A 96 -1.13 -9.45 10.73
N THR A 97 0.10 -8.94 10.74
CA THR A 97 1.35 -9.70 10.70
C THR A 97 2.19 -9.36 11.93
N PRO A 98 3.03 -10.28 12.44
CA PRO A 98 3.82 -10.05 13.65
C PRO A 98 4.95 -9.02 13.46
N ILE A 99 5.30 -8.73 12.21
CA ILE A 99 6.39 -7.84 11.82
C ILE A 99 5.93 -6.85 10.76
N GLU A 100 6.66 -5.73 10.70
CA GLU A 100 6.62 -4.72 9.66
C GLU A 100 8.05 -4.23 9.35
N VAL A 101 8.22 -3.46 8.28
CA VAL A 101 9.52 -2.88 7.92
C VAL A 101 9.45 -1.36 8.03
N GLN A 102 10.31 -0.80 8.88
CA GLN A 102 10.56 0.64 8.96
C GLN A 102 11.53 1.02 7.84
N VAL A 103 11.00 1.69 6.82
CA VAL A 103 11.70 1.99 5.58
C VAL A 103 12.52 3.27 5.76
N TYR A 104 13.80 3.21 5.41
CA TYR A 104 14.67 4.38 5.37
C TYR A 104 15.10 4.74 3.94
N LYS A 105 14.93 3.84 2.96
CA LYS A 105 15.16 4.11 1.54
C LYS A 105 14.13 3.39 0.67
N VAL A 106 13.56 4.09 -0.28
CA VAL A 106 12.61 3.55 -1.24
C VAL A 106 12.86 4.11 -2.64
N SER A 107 12.59 3.32 -3.66
CA SER A 107 12.48 3.78 -5.05
C SER A 107 11.27 3.14 -5.72
N ALA A 108 10.59 3.89 -6.58
CA ALA A 108 9.47 3.42 -7.38
C ALA A 108 9.94 3.10 -8.80
N VAL A 109 9.62 1.91 -9.29
CA VAL A 109 10.11 1.44 -10.60
C VAL A 109 9.15 1.80 -11.73
N THR A 110 7.90 2.19 -11.42
CA THR A 110 6.87 2.47 -12.41
C THR A 110 5.98 3.62 -11.96
N ASP A 111 5.73 4.59 -12.85
CA ASP A 111 4.64 5.56 -12.71
C ASP A 111 3.33 4.91 -13.15
N VAL A 112 2.41 4.63 -12.22
CA VAL A 112 1.11 3.98 -12.50
C VAL A 112 -0.02 4.99 -12.73
N ALA A 113 0.28 6.18 -13.26
CA ALA A 113 -0.70 7.21 -13.61
C ALA A 113 -1.99 6.68 -14.29
N TRP A 114 -1.91 5.61 -15.09
CA TRP A 114 -3.07 4.97 -15.71
C TRP A 114 -4.05 4.30 -14.74
N TYR A 115 -3.57 3.63 -13.68
CA TYR A 115 -4.43 2.89 -12.75
C TYR A 115 -5.20 3.82 -11.80
N ASP A 116 -4.61 4.95 -11.45
CA ASP A 116 -5.23 5.97 -10.59
C ASP A 116 -6.39 6.70 -11.28
N VAL A 117 -6.31 6.94 -12.59
CA VAL A 117 -7.41 7.49 -13.39
C VAL A 117 -8.63 6.58 -13.31
N GLN A 118 -8.46 5.29 -13.60
CA GLN A 118 -9.57 4.32 -13.59
C GLN A 118 -10.19 4.15 -12.18
N ARG A 119 -9.37 4.21 -11.12
CA ARG A 119 -9.86 4.11 -9.74
C ARG A 119 -10.65 5.35 -9.33
N ARG A 120 -10.22 6.55 -9.76
CA ARG A 120 -10.90 7.81 -9.51
C ARG A 120 -12.26 7.86 -10.20
N GLU A 121 -12.31 7.51 -11.48
CA GLU A 121 -13.57 7.42 -12.25
C GLU A 121 -14.59 6.50 -11.58
N ARG A 122 -14.15 5.32 -11.12
CA ARG A 122 -15.03 4.37 -10.40
C ARG A 122 -15.56 4.91 -9.06
N ARG A 123 -14.81 5.79 -8.39
CA ARG A 123 -15.26 6.46 -7.15
C ARG A 123 -16.28 7.57 -7.45
N GLU A 124 -16.03 8.36 -8.49
CA GLU A 124 -16.92 9.43 -8.95
C GLU A 124 -18.26 8.87 -9.43
N GLU A 125 -18.23 7.81 -10.24
CA GLU A 125 -19.42 7.12 -10.74
C GLU A 125 -20.29 6.58 -9.58
N LYS A 126 -19.67 5.99 -8.55
CA LYS A 126 -20.38 5.54 -7.34
C LYS A 126 -20.97 6.71 -6.55
N GLY A 127 -20.29 7.86 -6.52
CA GLY A 127 -20.79 9.08 -5.92
C GLY A 127 -22.06 9.57 -6.61
N LEU A 128 -22.03 9.69 -7.94
CA LEU A 128 -23.19 10.11 -8.75
C LEU A 128 -24.38 9.17 -8.59
N LYS A 129 -24.17 7.84 -8.69
CA LYS A 129 -25.26 6.85 -8.52
C LYS A 129 -25.93 6.96 -7.15
N LYS A 130 -25.16 7.25 -6.10
CA LYS A 130 -25.68 7.45 -4.75
C LYS A 130 -26.47 8.76 -4.61
N GLN A 131 -26.08 9.81 -5.33
CA GLN A 131 -26.80 11.09 -5.35
C GLN A 131 -28.13 10.97 -6.09
N MET A 132 -28.12 10.41 -7.30
CA MET A 132 -29.34 10.14 -8.08
C MET A 132 -30.36 9.31 -7.29
N SER A 133 -29.90 8.21 -6.66
CA SER A 133 -30.79 7.38 -5.83
C SER A 133 -31.39 8.13 -4.63
N ARG A 134 -30.67 9.11 -4.06
CA ARG A 134 -31.19 9.97 -2.98
C ARG A 134 -32.23 10.96 -3.49
N GLU A 135 -32.03 11.54 -4.67
CA GLU A 135 -32.98 12.46 -5.30
C GLU A 135 -34.27 11.74 -5.69
N GLU A 136 -34.18 10.58 -6.35
CA GLU A 136 -35.36 9.74 -6.69
C GLU A 136 -36.17 9.33 -5.45
N ARG A 137 -35.50 9.08 -4.31
CA ARG A 137 -36.18 8.76 -3.04
C ARG A 137 -36.89 9.99 -2.45
N LYS A 138 -36.30 11.18 -2.58
CA LYS A 138 -36.93 12.43 -2.13
C LYS A 138 -38.14 12.76 -2.98
N GLU A 139 -38.05 12.58 -4.29
CA GLU A 139 -39.12 12.82 -5.25
C GLU A 139 -40.30 11.88 -5.03
N ARG A 140 -40.05 10.56 -4.91
CA ARG A 140 -41.08 9.59 -4.50
C ARG A 140 -41.75 9.90 -3.16
N SER A 141 -41.01 10.50 -2.22
CA SER A 141 -41.54 10.89 -0.91
C SER A 141 -42.42 12.14 -1.00
N LYS A 142 -42.10 13.09 -1.88
CA LYS A 142 -42.95 14.26 -2.18
C LYS A 142 -44.24 13.84 -2.88
N GLU A 143 -44.16 13.02 -3.93
CA GLU A 143 -45.36 12.52 -4.63
C GLU A 143 -46.33 11.77 -3.71
N ARG A 144 -45.81 11.03 -2.72
CA ARG A 144 -46.62 10.34 -1.71
C ARG A 144 -47.28 11.25 -0.69
N ARG A 145 -46.81 12.48 -0.53
CA ARG A 145 -47.38 13.47 0.40
C ARG A 145 -48.38 14.39 -0.29
N GLU A 146 -48.27 14.53 -1.60
CA GLU A 146 -49.17 15.33 -2.44
C GLU A 146 -50.38 14.52 -2.95
N LYS A 147 -50.34 13.19 -2.85
CA LYS A 147 -51.48 12.27 -3.02
C LYS A 147 -52.12 11.93 -1.69
#